data_AF-A0A4Q5VB85-F1
#
_entry.id   AF-A0A4Q5VB85-F1
#
_cell.length_a   1.000
_cell.length_b   1.000
_cell.length_c   1.000
_cell.angle_alpha   90.00
_cell.angle_beta   90.00
_cell.angle_gamma   90.00
#
_symmetry.space_group_name_H-M   'P 1'
#
loop_
_entity.id
_entity.type
_entity.pdbx_description
1 polymer ?
#
loop_
_entity_poly.entity_id
_entity_poly.type
_entity_poly.pdbx_seq_one_letter_code
_entity_poly.pdbx_strand_id
1 'polypeptide(L)'
;MDLHRPKIAAIYNTTYDWFNNVGAIQYVAHAITNANTAILLRGAIQIGAGGGPSEHPDQQYWLNHNFSVAIATAGGLGQIRRIEIDCTLTPCAGQFNGCLYRVPQLVAAAGFTGKPLRIFSHRNEGMGRVGSPTTKRYIECMSNGNQLSMTQAMNAHEGWSWAPWAGVYA
;
A
#
# COMPACT_ATOMS: atom_id res chain seq x y z
N MET A 1 13.80 6.83 -13.05
CA MET A 1 12.73 7.79 -13.40
C MET A 1 11.82 7.82 -12.18
N ASP A 2 11.76 8.96 -11.48
CA ASP A 2 11.03 9.08 -10.22
C ASP A 2 9.54 8.93 -10.46
N LEU A 3 8.94 7.95 -9.79
CA LEU A 3 7.52 7.68 -9.92
C LEU A 3 6.75 8.54 -8.92
N HIS A 4 6.20 9.65 -9.39
CA HIS A 4 5.31 10.50 -8.61
C HIS A 4 4.04 9.72 -8.22
N ARG A 5 3.64 9.77 -6.94
CA ARG A 5 2.30 9.35 -6.51
C ARG A 5 1.32 10.48 -6.85
N PRO A 6 0.38 10.29 -7.79
CA PRO A 6 -0.65 11.29 -8.03
C PRO A 6 -1.47 11.49 -6.76
N LYS A 7 -1.73 12.75 -6.37
CA LYS A 7 -2.59 13.06 -5.22
C LYS A 7 -4.04 12.86 -5.61
N ILE A 8 -4.48 11.61 -5.58
CA ILE A 8 -5.90 11.28 -5.72
C ILE A 8 -6.59 11.65 -4.41
N ALA A 9 -7.54 12.59 -4.46
CA ALA A 9 -8.17 13.18 -3.27
C ALA A 9 -8.72 12.13 -2.28
N ALA A 10 -9.34 11.07 -2.78
CA ALA A 10 -9.89 10.01 -1.94
C ALA A 10 -8.82 9.30 -1.08
N ILE A 11 -7.65 9.07 -1.66
CA ILE A 11 -6.51 8.48 -0.94
C ILE A 11 -5.98 9.46 0.09
N TYR A 12 -5.72 10.70 -0.34
CA TYR A 12 -5.17 11.74 0.54
C TYR A 12 -6.07 11.97 1.76
N ASN A 13 -7.37 12.14 1.56
CA ASN A 13 -8.33 12.35 2.65
C ASN A 13 -8.32 11.22 3.68
N THR A 14 -7.95 10.00 3.27
CA THR A 14 -7.92 8.84 4.16
C THR A 14 -6.62 8.76 4.97
N THR A 15 -5.49 9.26 4.43
CA THR A 15 -4.15 8.99 4.97
C THR A 15 -3.34 10.25 5.30
N TYR A 16 -3.91 11.45 5.15
CA TYR A 16 -3.17 12.72 5.23
C TYR A 16 -2.45 12.96 6.56
N ASP A 17 -2.97 12.44 7.68
CA ASP A 17 -2.46 12.63 9.03
C ASP A 17 -1.70 11.42 9.58
N TRP A 18 -1.66 10.31 8.84
CA TRP A 18 -1.06 9.04 9.27
C TRP A 18 0.43 9.16 9.61
N PHE A 19 1.10 10.19 9.10
CA PHE A 19 2.49 10.51 9.44
C PHE A 19 2.71 10.88 10.92
N ASN A 20 1.67 11.37 11.60
CA ASN A 20 1.70 11.70 13.03
C ASN A 20 1.43 10.49 13.92
N ASN A 21 1.03 9.34 13.34
CA ASN A 21 0.63 8.18 14.12
C ASN A 21 1.85 7.41 14.66
N VAL A 22 2.07 7.56 15.97
CA VAL A 22 3.10 6.85 16.75
C VAL A 22 2.56 5.64 17.53
N GLY A 23 1.27 5.32 17.39
CA GLY A 23 0.57 4.28 18.14
C GLY A 23 0.19 3.05 17.30
N ALA A 24 -1.11 2.88 17.04
CA ALA A 24 -1.65 1.73 16.32
C ALA A 24 -1.17 1.66 14.87
N ILE A 25 -1.10 0.45 14.31
CA ILE A 25 -0.78 0.25 12.91
C ILE A 25 -2.09 0.40 12.12
N GLN A 26 -2.17 1.38 11.23
CA GLN A 26 -3.30 1.59 10.33
C GLN A 26 -3.00 1.02 8.94
N TYR A 27 -4.02 0.48 8.29
CA TYR A 27 -3.93 -0.09 6.95
C TYR A 27 -5.19 0.20 6.12
N VAL A 28 -5.00 0.62 4.87
CA VAL A 28 -6.08 0.82 3.90
C VAL A 28 -5.59 0.52 2.48
N ALA A 29 -6.51 0.19 1.59
CA ALA A 29 -6.21 -0.01 0.19
C ALA A 29 -7.30 0.55 -0.73
N HIS A 30 -6.86 1.01 -1.89
CA HIS A 30 -7.68 1.61 -2.93
C HIS A 30 -7.45 0.92 -4.26
N ALA A 31 -8.53 0.62 -4.98
CA ALA A 31 -8.44 0.26 -6.39
C ALA A 31 -8.32 1.52 -7.23
N ILE A 32 -7.29 1.60 -8.06
CA ILE A 32 -7.13 2.70 -9.01
C ILE A 32 -7.66 2.25 -10.35
N THR A 33 -8.58 3.02 -10.91
CA THR A 33 -9.19 2.71 -12.21
C THR A 33 -8.33 3.20 -13.37
N ASN A 34 -8.65 2.76 -14.58
CA ASN A 34 -8.09 3.26 -15.83
C ASN A 34 -8.30 4.78 -15.99
N ALA A 35 -9.40 5.31 -15.46
CA ALA A 35 -9.72 6.75 -15.44
C ALA A 35 -8.99 7.54 -14.34
N ASN A 36 -8.01 6.94 -13.66
CA ASN A 36 -7.25 7.56 -12.57
C ASN A 36 -8.12 7.95 -11.35
N THR A 37 -9.29 7.32 -11.18
CA THR A 37 -10.10 7.45 -9.97
C THR A 37 -9.68 6.40 -8.94
N ALA A 38 -9.77 6.73 -7.64
CA ALA A 38 -9.51 5.78 -6.57
C ALA A 38 -10.82 5.37 -5.90
N ILE A 39 -11.04 4.06 -5.80
CA ILE A 39 -12.16 3.45 -5.09
C ILE A 39 -11.62 2.84 -3.81
N LEU A 40 -12.13 3.28 -2.65
CA LEU A 40 -11.81 2.68 -1.37
C LEU A 40 -12.32 1.23 -1.36
N LEU A 41 -11.42 0.27 -1.09
CA LEU A 41 -11.80 -1.14 -1.09
C LEU A 41 -12.63 -1.51 0.15
N ARG A 42 -12.29 -0.94 1.31
CA ARG A 42 -13.03 -1.00 2.57
C ARG A 42 -12.49 0.07 3.52
N GLY A 43 -13.20 0.31 4.62
CA GLY A 43 -12.71 1.21 5.68
C GLY A 43 -11.32 0.79 6.20
N ALA A 44 -10.52 1.80 6.53
CA ALA A 44 -9.21 1.59 7.16
C ALA A 44 -9.36 0.79 8.45
N ILE A 45 -8.40 -0.10 8.72
CA ILE A 45 -8.34 -0.84 9.98
C ILE A 45 -7.14 -0.44 10.79
N GLN A 46 -7.25 -0.61 12.09
CA GLN A 46 -6.19 -0.33 13.06
C GLN A 46 -6.08 -1.45 14.07
N ILE A 47 -4.85 -1.85 14.38
CA ILE A 47 -4.56 -2.84 15.42
C ILE A 47 -3.43 -2.29 16.31
N GLY A 48 -3.53 -2.53 17.62
CA GLY A 48 -2.55 -2.06 18.60
C GLY A 48 -1.14 -2.58 18.32
N ALA A 49 -0.12 -1.86 18.82
CA ALA A 49 1.28 -2.25 18.68
C ALA A 49 1.55 -3.52 19.51
N GLY A 50 1.43 -4.69 18.88
CA GLY A 50 1.58 -5.98 19.56
C GLY A 50 0.92 -7.18 18.86
N GLY A 51 0.08 -6.95 17.85
CA GLY A 51 -0.50 -8.03 17.06
C GLY A 51 0.59 -8.89 16.41
N GLY A 52 0.57 -10.19 16.69
CA GLY A 52 1.45 -11.15 16.01
C GLY A 52 1.22 -11.14 14.49
N PRO A 53 2.09 -11.79 13.69
CA PRO A 53 2.01 -11.76 12.23
C PRO A 53 0.63 -12.09 11.66
N SER A 54 -0.08 -13.08 12.22
CA SER A 54 -1.42 -13.47 11.80
C SER A 54 -2.50 -12.44 12.12
N GLU A 55 -2.28 -11.59 13.12
CA GLU A 55 -3.19 -10.52 13.55
C GLU A 55 -2.76 -9.16 13.04
N HIS A 56 -1.73 -9.09 12.19
CA HIS A 56 -1.27 -7.81 11.65
C HIS A 56 -2.35 -7.22 10.72
N PRO A 57 -2.60 -5.90 10.77
CA PRO A 57 -3.70 -5.28 10.03
C PRO A 57 -3.53 -5.46 8.51
N ASP A 58 -2.31 -5.53 8.00
CA ASP A 58 -2.10 -5.81 6.58
C ASP A 58 -2.66 -7.18 6.13
N GLN A 59 -2.68 -8.20 6.98
CA GLN A 59 -3.28 -9.50 6.67
C GLN A 59 -4.78 -9.50 6.92
N GLN A 60 -5.21 -8.94 8.06
CA GLN A 60 -6.62 -8.82 8.44
C GLN A 60 -7.42 -7.97 7.46
N TYR A 61 -6.77 -7.07 6.71
CA TYR A 61 -7.43 -6.31 5.67
C TYR A 61 -7.96 -7.18 4.52
N TRP A 62 -7.29 -8.30 4.23
CA TRP A 62 -7.62 -9.12 3.07
C TRP A 62 -8.29 -10.44 3.47
N LEU A 63 -7.91 -11.02 4.60
CA LEU A 63 -8.42 -12.32 5.05
C LEU A 63 -9.95 -12.30 5.21
N ASN A 64 -10.65 -13.20 4.51
CA ASN A 64 -12.10 -13.41 4.62
C ASN A 64 -12.96 -12.18 4.28
N HIS A 65 -12.45 -11.24 3.47
CA HIS A 65 -13.20 -10.08 3.02
C HIS A 65 -13.62 -10.17 1.55
N ASN A 66 -14.86 -9.78 1.30
CA ASN A 66 -15.44 -9.74 -0.04
C ASN A 66 -15.36 -8.30 -0.59
N PHE A 67 -14.61 -8.12 -1.69
CA PHE A 67 -14.44 -6.83 -2.36
C PHE A 67 -15.33 -6.64 -3.59
N SER A 68 -16.31 -7.52 -3.83
CA SER A 68 -17.20 -7.47 -5.00
C SER A 68 -17.89 -6.13 -5.19
N VAL A 69 -18.36 -5.48 -4.11
CA VAL A 69 -19.00 -4.16 -4.17
C VAL A 69 -18.02 -3.08 -4.65
N ALA A 70 -16.79 -3.06 -4.12
CA ALA A 70 -15.77 -2.11 -4.54
C ALA A 70 -15.33 -2.37 -6.00
N ILE A 71 -15.21 -3.64 -6.39
CA ILE A 71 -14.92 -4.04 -7.77
C ILE A 71 -16.04 -3.58 -8.70
N ALA A 72 -17.31 -3.78 -8.35
CA ALA A 72 -18.45 -3.32 -9.14
C ALA A 72 -18.47 -1.79 -9.24
N THR A 73 -18.20 -1.08 -8.15
CA THR A 73 -18.10 0.40 -8.11
C THR A 73 -16.99 0.91 -9.02
N ALA A 74 -15.88 0.18 -9.14
CA ALA A 74 -14.80 0.49 -10.07
C ALA A 74 -15.15 0.23 -11.55
N GLY A 75 -16.34 -0.32 -11.86
CA GLY A 75 -16.74 -0.74 -13.21
C GLY A 75 -16.29 -2.16 -13.57
N GLY A 76 -15.93 -2.98 -12.57
CA GLY A 76 -15.44 -4.34 -12.73
C GLY A 76 -13.92 -4.46 -12.69
N LEU A 77 -13.42 -5.69 -12.54
CA LEU A 77 -11.98 -5.96 -12.37
C LEU A 77 -11.14 -5.47 -13.58
N GLY A 78 -11.70 -5.50 -14.79
CA GLY A 78 -11.04 -5.01 -16.01
C GLY A 78 -10.78 -3.49 -16.01
N GLN A 79 -11.53 -2.73 -15.22
CA GLN A 79 -11.35 -1.27 -15.11
C GLN A 79 -10.31 -0.87 -14.07
N ILE A 80 -9.87 -1.80 -13.23
CA ILE A 80 -8.86 -1.56 -12.20
C ILE A 80 -7.47 -1.74 -12.80
N ARG A 81 -6.66 -0.67 -12.83
CA ARG A 81 -5.30 -0.71 -13.38
C ARG A 81 -4.24 -1.11 -12.35
N ARG A 82 -4.46 -0.81 -11.07
CA ARG A 82 -3.57 -1.18 -9.95
C ARG A 82 -4.29 -1.08 -8.62
N ILE A 83 -3.70 -1.63 -7.58
CA ILE A 83 -4.09 -1.41 -6.19
C ILE A 83 -3.03 -0.53 -5.51
N GLU A 84 -3.46 0.51 -4.80
CA GLU A 84 -2.59 1.28 -3.90
C GLU A 84 -2.92 0.90 -2.47
N ILE A 85 -1.89 0.60 -1.69
CA ILE A 85 -1.96 0.13 -0.32
C ILE A 85 -1.21 1.14 0.54
N ASP A 86 -1.84 1.60 1.60
CA ASP A 86 -1.27 2.52 2.56
C ASP A 86 -1.22 1.85 3.93
N CYS A 87 -0.05 1.84 4.55
CA CYS A 87 0.14 1.31 5.90
C CYS A 87 0.92 2.32 6.73
N THR A 88 0.60 2.50 8.01
CA THR A 88 1.48 3.30 8.88
C THR A 88 2.81 2.58 9.08
N LEU A 89 2.85 1.30 9.44
CA LEU A 89 4.11 0.63 9.74
C LEU A 89 4.65 -0.13 8.52
N THR A 90 5.76 0.33 7.92
CA THR A 90 6.61 -0.55 7.10
C THR A 90 8.11 -0.24 7.24
N PRO A 91 8.95 -1.24 6.94
CA PRO A 91 8.56 -2.64 6.80
C PRO A 91 8.35 -3.31 8.14
N CYS A 92 7.36 -4.19 8.18
CA CYS A 92 7.38 -5.37 9.02
C CYS A 92 8.57 -6.26 8.57
N ALA A 93 9.82 -5.75 8.60
CA ALA A 93 11.05 -6.45 8.24
C ALA A 93 11.55 -7.37 9.36
N GLY A 94 10.62 -7.87 10.17
CA GLY A 94 10.88 -9.00 11.07
C GLY A 94 10.75 -10.33 10.32
N GLN A 95 10.62 -11.42 11.07
CA GLN A 95 10.22 -12.70 10.51
C GLN A 95 8.95 -12.51 9.66
N PHE A 96 8.84 -13.23 8.54
CA PHE A 96 7.65 -13.41 7.68
C PHE A 96 7.45 -12.49 6.47
N ASN A 97 8.19 -11.39 6.27
CA ASN A 97 8.13 -10.61 5.02
C ASN A 97 6.68 -10.29 4.56
N GLY A 98 5.81 -9.95 5.52
CA GLY A 98 4.35 -9.92 5.34
C GLY A 98 3.90 -9.00 4.21
N CYS A 99 4.38 -7.76 4.19
CA CYS A 99 4.04 -6.81 3.14
C CYS A 99 4.64 -7.16 1.77
N LEU A 100 5.75 -7.93 1.72
CA LEU A 100 6.46 -8.24 0.48
C LEU A 100 5.94 -9.50 -0.22
N TYR A 101 5.51 -10.51 0.55
CA TYR A 101 5.03 -11.78 -0.02
C TYR A 101 3.59 -12.09 0.36
N ARG A 102 3.23 -11.93 1.64
CA ARG A 102 1.91 -12.33 2.13
C ARG A 102 0.81 -11.41 1.62
N VAL A 103 1.02 -10.10 1.66
CA VAL A 103 0.05 -9.12 1.16
C VAL A 103 -0.23 -9.32 -0.33
N PRO A 104 0.77 -9.42 -1.24
CA PRO A 104 0.49 -9.74 -2.65
C PRO A 104 -0.36 -11.00 -2.83
N GLN A 105 -0.01 -12.11 -2.16
CA GLN A 105 -0.77 -13.36 -2.21
C GLN A 105 -2.22 -13.19 -1.75
N LEU A 106 -2.43 -12.44 -0.66
CA LEU A 106 -3.76 -12.16 -0.13
C LEU A 106 -4.56 -11.27 -1.07
N VAL A 107 -3.94 -10.28 -1.71
CA VAL A 107 -4.57 -9.43 -2.73
C VAL A 107 -5.00 -10.27 -3.94
N ALA A 108 -4.16 -11.21 -4.39
CA ALA A 108 -4.53 -12.14 -5.46
C ALA A 108 -5.72 -13.02 -5.05
N ALA A 109 -5.65 -13.64 -3.86
CA ALA A 109 -6.73 -14.46 -3.32
C ALA A 109 -8.05 -13.69 -3.14
N ALA A 110 -7.97 -12.39 -2.87
CA ALA A 110 -9.12 -11.48 -2.76
C ALA A 110 -9.76 -11.11 -4.12
N GLY A 111 -9.27 -11.67 -5.23
CA GLY A 111 -9.84 -11.48 -6.57
C GLY A 111 -9.10 -10.46 -7.44
N PHE A 112 -7.95 -9.94 -6.98
CA PHE A 112 -7.13 -8.99 -7.73
C PHE A 112 -5.88 -9.63 -8.34
N THR A 113 -5.92 -10.93 -8.64
CA THR A 113 -4.81 -11.68 -9.26
C THR A 113 -4.29 -10.98 -10.51
N GLY A 114 -2.96 -10.80 -10.58
CA GLY A 114 -2.31 -10.17 -11.73
C GLY A 114 -2.44 -8.66 -11.78
N LYS A 115 -2.98 -8.01 -10.73
CA LYS A 115 -2.95 -6.54 -10.61
C LYS A 115 -1.60 -6.05 -10.09
N PRO A 116 -1.04 -4.97 -10.69
CA PRO A 116 0.05 -4.21 -10.10
C PRO A 116 -0.36 -3.63 -8.74
N LEU A 117 0.60 -3.60 -7.82
CA LEU A 117 0.47 -3.09 -6.47
C LEU A 117 1.47 -1.95 -6.27
N ARG A 118 1.05 -0.92 -5.54
CA ARG A 118 1.93 0.07 -4.93
C ARG A 118 1.69 0.08 -3.44
N ILE A 119 2.72 -0.19 -2.65
CA ILE A 119 2.60 -0.34 -1.19
C ILE A 119 3.38 0.80 -0.52
N PHE A 120 2.66 1.71 0.12
CA PHE A 120 3.15 2.93 0.77
C PHE A 120 3.27 2.77 2.28
N SER A 121 4.26 3.47 2.85
CA SER A 121 4.46 3.63 4.29
C SER A 121 4.17 5.05 4.75
N HIS A 122 3.48 5.18 5.87
CA HIS A 122 3.11 6.50 6.43
C HIS A 122 3.79 6.83 7.76
N ARG A 123 4.10 5.87 8.64
CA ARG A 123 4.83 6.13 9.89
C ARG A 123 6.24 6.57 9.53
N ASN A 124 6.69 7.61 10.20
CA ASN A 124 7.94 8.29 9.87
C ASN A 124 7.94 8.99 8.50
N GLU A 125 6.78 9.28 7.89
CA GLU A 125 6.71 10.31 6.83
C GLU A 125 7.21 11.69 7.35
N GLY A 126 7.27 11.89 8.68
CA GLY A 126 7.93 13.01 9.39
C GLY A 126 9.48 13.03 9.35
N MET A 127 10.08 12.13 8.58
CA MET A 127 11.35 12.35 7.89
C MET A 127 11.19 13.38 6.72
N GLY A 128 10.04 14.07 6.67
CA GLY A 128 9.72 15.28 5.91
C GLY A 128 9.38 16.49 6.81
N ARG A 129 10.15 16.75 7.89
CA ARG A 129 10.22 18.12 8.45
C ARG A 129 10.74 19.07 7.38
N VAL A 130 10.39 20.35 7.43
CA VAL A 130 11.08 21.39 6.64
C VAL A 130 12.59 21.23 6.90
N GLY A 131 13.36 20.88 5.86
CA GLY A 131 14.80 20.56 5.96
C GLY A 131 15.19 19.08 6.18
N SER A 132 14.23 18.14 6.19
CA SER A 132 14.52 16.71 6.28
C SER A 132 14.56 16.07 4.88
N PRO A 133 15.62 15.30 4.54
CA PRO A 133 15.92 14.90 3.16
C PRO A 133 15.07 13.75 2.62
N THR A 134 14.04 13.31 3.35
CA THR A 134 13.43 12.00 3.13
C THR A 134 11.98 12.09 2.69
N THR A 135 11.73 11.55 1.51
CA THR A 135 10.51 11.69 0.71
C THR A 135 9.49 10.60 1.06
N LYS A 136 8.27 10.62 0.50
CA LYS A 136 7.27 9.54 0.63
C LYS A 136 7.65 8.35 -0.26
N ARG A 137 7.46 7.12 0.21
CA ARG A 137 8.21 5.96 -0.30
C ARG A 137 7.34 4.71 -0.44
N TYR A 138 7.61 3.86 -1.43
CA TYR A 138 6.76 2.72 -1.76
C TYR A 138 7.48 1.64 -2.56
N ILE A 139 6.89 0.44 -2.62
CA ILE A 139 7.33 -0.67 -3.49
C ILE A 139 6.28 -0.92 -4.57
N GLU A 140 6.73 -1.16 -5.80
CA GLU A 140 5.91 -1.71 -6.88
C GLU A 140 6.08 -3.21 -6.99
N CYS A 141 4.98 -3.94 -7.05
CA CYS A 141 5.03 -5.38 -7.28
C CYS A 141 3.74 -5.89 -7.94
N MET A 142 3.67 -7.19 -8.20
CA MET A 142 2.48 -7.85 -8.75
C MET A 142 1.83 -8.72 -7.68
N SER A 143 0.50 -8.66 -7.56
CA SER A 143 -0.27 -9.50 -6.63
C SER A 143 -0.02 -11.01 -6.78
N ASN A 144 0.31 -11.47 -7.98
CA ASN A 144 0.61 -12.87 -8.27
C ASN A 144 2.11 -13.14 -8.49
N GLY A 145 2.98 -12.20 -8.15
CA GLY A 145 4.40 -12.41 -8.35
C GLY A 145 4.97 -13.45 -7.39
N ASN A 146 5.90 -14.26 -7.91
CA ASN A 146 6.60 -15.25 -7.10
C ASN A 146 7.66 -14.58 -6.21
N GLN A 147 8.16 -15.33 -5.22
CA GLN A 147 9.14 -14.83 -4.25
C GLN A 147 10.36 -14.17 -4.92
N LEU A 148 10.90 -14.76 -5.99
CA LEU A 148 12.04 -14.19 -6.71
C LEU A 148 11.71 -12.81 -7.31
N SER A 149 10.59 -12.69 -8.01
CA SER A 149 10.15 -11.42 -8.63
C SER A 149 9.82 -10.35 -7.60
N MET A 150 9.27 -10.72 -6.44
CA MET A 150 9.01 -9.80 -5.33
C MET A 150 10.33 -9.33 -4.69
N THR A 151 11.30 -10.23 -4.48
CA THR A 151 12.65 -9.86 -4.01
C THR A 151 13.35 -8.95 -5.00
N GLN A 152 13.25 -9.23 -6.30
CA GLN A 152 13.83 -8.39 -7.35
C GLN A 152 13.18 -7.00 -7.38
N ALA A 153 11.85 -6.94 -7.26
CA ALA A 153 11.14 -5.68 -7.17
C ALA A 153 11.59 -4.85 -5.96
N MET A 154 11.71 -5.47 -4.79
CA MET A 154 12.30 -4.83 -3.60
C MET A 154 13.73 -4.36 -3.87
N ASN A 155 14.61 -5.21 -4.40
CA ASN A 155 16.01 -4.84 -4.67
C ASN A 155 16.16 -3.76 -5.74
N ALA A 156 15.25 -3.67 -6.72
CA ALA A 156 15.22 -2.62 -7.73
C ALA A 156 14.89 -1.25 -7.12
N HIS A 157 14.21 -1.24 -5.99
CA HIS A 157 14.04 -0.08 -5.12
C HIS A 157 15.10 -0.09 -4.01
N GLU A 158 16.33 -0.58 -4.26
CA GLU A 158 17.47 -0.78 -3.33
C GLU A 158 17.09 -1.38 -1.95
N GLY A 159 15.98 -2.12 -1.86
CA GLY A 159 15.36 -2.53 -0.61
C GLY A 159 13.98 -1.89 -0.43
N TRP A 160 13.70 -1.37 0.76
CA TRP A 160 12.60 -0.41 0.94
C TRP A 160 13.05 1.01 0.56
N SER A 161 13.97 1.14 -0.38
CA SER A 161 14.56 2.41 -0.77
C SER A 161 13.63 3.17 -1.69
N TRP A 162 12.74 3.89 -1.02
CA TRP A 162 12.90 5.33 -0.99
C TRP A 162 13.04 6.07 -2.33
N ALA A 163 11.99 6.06 -3.15
CA ALA A 163 11.87 6.98 -4.29
C ALA A 163 11.72 8.46 -3.85
N PRO A 164 12.41 9.43 -4.48
CA PRO A 164 12.26 10.86 -4.21
C PRO A 164 10.86 11.43 -4.55
N TRP A 165 10.37 12.37 -3.74
CA TRP A 165 9.18 13.19 -3.99
C TRP A 165 9.64 14.60 -4.38
N ALA A 166 9.47 14.97 -5.65
CA ALA A 166 9.99 16.22 -6.22
C ALA A 166 9.06 17.44 -6.09
N GLY A 167 8.10 17.42 -5.16
CA GLY A 167 7.51 18.66 -4.65
C GLY A 167 6.56 19.47 -5.54
N VAL A 168 6.04 18.98 -6.68
CA VAL A 168 5.05 19.76 -7.47
C VAL A 168 3.80 18.95 -7.82
N TYR A 169 2.65 19.62 -7.67
CA TYR A 169 1.31 19.13 -7.98
C TYR A 169 1.02 19.32 -9.47
N ALA A 170 0.68 18.24 -10.17
CA ALA A 170 0.05 18.26 -11.48
C ALA A 170 -1.10 17.24 -11.49
#